data_AF-X0SNK8-F1
#
_entry.id   AF-X0SNK8-F1
#
_cell.length_a   1.000
_cell.length_b   1.000
_cell.length_c   1.000
_cell.angle_alpha   90.00
_cell.angle_beta   90.00
_cell.angle_gamma   90.00
#
_symmetry.space_group_name_H-M   'P 1'
#
loop_
_entity.id
_entity.type
_entity.pdbx_description
1 polymer ?
#
loop_
_entity_poly.entity_id
_entity_poly.type
_entity_poly.pdbx_seq_one_letter_code
_entity_poly.pdbx_strand_id
1 'polypeptide(L)' 'MRKPASFYFFKTKPIILKNRYERWRGVADLLGFTTRERLRVEWMVFYYTVAEENVTLSAQHFSISRKTFHKWFKRFK' A
#
# COMPACT_ATOMS: atom_id res chain seq x y z
N MET A 1 -2.97 50.70 -21.35
CA MET A 1 -2.31 49.56 -20.69
C MET A 1 -3.29 48.39 -20.60
N ARG A 2 -3.01 47.25 -21.22
CA ARG A 2 -3.84 46.03 -21.08
C ARG A 2 -3.52 45.40 -19.73
N LYS A 3 -4.52 45.19 -18.88
CA LYS A 3 -4.36 44.41 -17.65
C LYS A 3 -3.92 42.99 -18.04
N PRO A 4 -2.89 42.40 -17.42
CA PRO A 4 -2.57 41.01 -17.66
C PRO A 4 -3.78 40.16 -17.25
N ALA A 5 -4.13 39.18 -18.08
CA ALA A 5 -5.22 38.27 -17.77
C ALA A 5 -4.92 37.59 -16.43
N SER A 6 -5.72 37.88 -15.40
CA SER A 6 -5.62 37.18 -14.12
C SER A 6 -6.14 35.77 -14.35
N PHE A 7 -5.24 34.81 -14.54
CA PHE A 7 -5.58 33.39 -14.50
C PHE A 7 -6.05 33.10 -13.08
N TYR A 8 -7.37 33.12 -12.87
CA TYR A 8 -8.00 32.66 -11.64
C TYR A 8 -7.78 31.15 -11.55
N PHE A 9 -6.63 30.73 -11.04
CA PHE A 9 -6.41 29.34 -10.69
C PHE A 9 -7.36 29.02 -9.55
N PHE A 10 -8.45 28.31 -9.85
CA PHE A 10 -9.27 27.69 -8.81
C PHE A 10 -8.33 26.82 -7.96
N LYS A 11 -8.25 27.11 -6.64
CA LYS A 11 -7.46 26.29 -5.74
C LYS A 11 -7.98 24.85 -5.84
N THR A 12 -7.14 23.94 -6.32
CA THR A 12 -7.46 22.52 -6.34
C THR A 12 -7.67 22.05 -4.91
N LYS A 13 -8.66 21.18 -4.70
CA LYS A 13 -8.87 20.56 -3.39
C LYS A 13 -7.57 19.84 -2.99
N PRO A 14 -7.08 19.99 -1.76
CA PRO A 14 -5.85 19.33 -1.34
C PRO A 14 -6.03 17.82 -1.46
N ILE A 15 -5.01 17.15 -2.01
CA ILE A 15 -4.97 15.70 -2.08
C ILE A 15 -4.67 15.19 -0.67
N ILE A 16 -5.69 14.68 0.03
CA ILE A 16 -5.53 14.08 1.35
C ILE A 16 -4.93 12.69 1.14
N LEU A 17 -3.63 12.57 1.37
CA LEU A 17 -2.94 11.29 1.30
C LEU A 17 -3.31 10.42 2.50
N LYS A 18 -3.93 9.28 2.22
CA LYS A 18 -4.18 8.22 3.19
C LYS A 18 -2.88 7.57 3.68
N ASN A 19 -2.99 6.83 4.79
CA ASN A 19 -1.86 6.05 5.32
C ASN A 19 -1.28 5.11 4.23
N ARG A 20 0.02 4.85 4.28
CA ARG A 20 0.74 4.00 3.30
C ARG A 20 0.05 2.64 3.09
N TYR A 21 -0.43 2.02 4.17
CA TYR A 21 -1.05 0.69 4.12
C TYR A 21 -2.44 0.72 3.49
N GLU A 22 -3.23 1.76 3.78
CA GLU A 22 -4.53 1.99 3.15
C GLU A 22 -4.40 2.22 1.66
N ARG A 23 -3.33 2.91 1.23
CA ARG A 23 -3.02 3.09 -0.19
C ARG A 23 -2.70 1.77 -0.86
N TRP A 24 -1.94 0.88 -0.23
CA TRP A 24 -1.66 -0.45 -0.80
C TRP A 24 -2.92 -1.30 -0.94
N ARG A 25 -3.81 -1.30 0.06
CA ARG A 25 -5.12 -1.96 -0.03
C ARG A 25 -5.96 -1.37 -1.17
N GLY A 26 -6.02 -0.03 -1.26
CA GLY A 26 -6.75 0.65 -2.33
C GLY A 26 -6.19 0.35 -3.73
N VAL A 27 -4.87 0.23 -3.89
CA VAL A 27 -4.25 -0.18 -5.16
C VAL A 27 -4.64 -1.62 -5.51
N ALA A 28 -4.67 -2.53 -4.53
CA ALA A 28 -5.12 -3.90 -4.76
C ALA A 28 -6.60 -3.98 -5.18
N ASP A 29 -7.45 -3.13 -4.59
CA ASP A 29 -8.85 -3.00 -4.99
C ASP A 29 -9.00 -2.47 -6.42
N LEU A 30 -8.25 -1.42 -6.78
CA LEU A 30 -8.27 -0.82 -8.12
C LEU A 30 -7.80 -1.78 -9.21
N LEU A 31 -6.81 -2.61 -8.91
CA LEU A 31 -6.29 -3.62 -9.85
C LEU A 31 -7.17 -4.88 -9.93
N GLY A 32 -8.26 -4.95 -9.16
CA GLY A 32 -9.17 -6.09 -9.17
C GLY A 32 -8.55 -7.38 -8.63
N PHE A 33 -7.61 -7.28 -7.67
CA PHE A 33 -6.94 -8.45 -7.12
C PHE A 33 -7.94 -9.43 -6.50
N THR A 34 -7.73 -10.71 -6.77
CA THR A 34 -8.47 -11.80 -6.13
C THR A 34 -8.16 -11.87 -4.64
N THR A 35 -9.00 -12.55 -3.86
CA THR A 35 -8.80 -12.71 -2.40
C THR A 35 -7.42 -13.25 -2.04
N ARG A 36 -6.88 -14.18 -2.83
CA ARG A 36 -5.54 -14.77 -2.61
C ARG A 36 -4.42 -13.77 -2.87
N GLU A 37 -4.60 -12.84 -3.80
CA GLU A 37 -3.61 -11.81 -4.12
C GLU A 37 -3.65 -10.69 -3.09
N ARG A 38 -4.84 -10.28 -2.65
CA ARG A 38 -5.02 -9.35 -1.54
C ARG A 38 -4.36 -9.86 -0.26
N LEU A 39 -4.45 -11.16 0.01
CA LEU A 39 -3.77 -11.77 1.15
C LEU A 39 -2.26 -11.51 1.17
N ARG A 40 -1.60 -11.49 0.00
CA ARG A 40 -0.15 -11.17 -0.08
C ARG A 40 0.15 -9.72 0.26
N VAL A 41 -0.76 -8.80 -0.06
CA VAL A 41 -0.67 -7.39 0.36
C VAL A 41 -0.84 -7.30 1.88
N GLU A 42 -1.78 -8.05 2.44
CA GLU A 42 -1.96 -8.12 3.90
C GLU A 42 -0.75 -8.70 4.63
N TRP A 43 0.01 -9.63 4.02
CA TRP A 43 1.30 -10.07 4.59
C TRP A 43 2.26 -8.90 4.81
N MET A 44 2.33 -7.98 3.83
CA MET A 44 3.20 -6.81 3.90
C MET A 44 2.67 -5.78 4.90
N VAL A 45 1.36 -5.57 4.93
CA VAL A 45 0.74 -4.66 5.91
C VAL A 45 1.00 -5.18 7.32
N PHE A 46 0.74 -6.44 7.61
CA PHE A 46 0.97 -7.06 8.92
C PHE A 46 2.44 -6.99 9.32
N TYR A 47 3.35 -7.30 8.39
CA TYR A 47 4.80 -7.25 8.61
C TYR A 47 5.27 -5.87 9.12
N TYR A 48 4.78 -4.80 8.51
CA TYR A 48 5.16 -3.43 8.86
C TYR A 48 4.33 -2.79 9.99
N THR A 49 3.25 -3.44 10.46
CA THR A 49 2.35 -2.84 11.47
C THR A 49 2.38 -3.60 12.78
N VAL A 50 2.08 -4.88 12.76
CA VAL A 50 1.95 -5.72 13.96
C VAL A 50 3.23 -6.49 14.24
N ALA A 51 3.91 -6.95 13.19
CA ALA A 51 5.09 -7.79 13.36
C ALA A 51 6.39 -7.00 13.57
N GLU A 52 6.37 -5.67 13.43
CA GLU A 52 7.56 -4.81 13.59
C GLU A 52 8.77 -5.34 12.80
N GLU A 53 8.54 -5.68 11.53
CA GLU A 53 9.55 -6.24 10.63
C GLU A 53 10.05 -7.67 11.00
N ASN A 54 9.31 -8.39 11.85
CA ASN A 54 9.58 -9.78 12.16
C ASN A 54 8.94 -10.73 11.15
N VAL A 55 9.79 -11.32 10.31
CA VAL A 55 9.38 -12.32 9.30
C VAL A 55 8.83 -13.60 9.94
N THR A 56 9.40 -14.03 11.06
CA THR A 56 8.97 -15.28 11.73
C THR A 56 7.56 -15.15 12.26
N LEU A 57 7.25 -14.02 12.91
CA LEU A 57 5.92 -13.71 13.44
C LEU A 57 4.89 -13.58 12.31
N SER A 58 5.25 -12.89 11.22
CA SER A 58 4.39 -12.78 10.03
C SER A 58 4.11 -14.14 9.39
N ALA A 59 5.15 -14.97 9.22
CA ALA A 59 5.03 -16.29 8.63
C ALA A 59 4.17 -17.22 9.49
N GLN A 60 4.32 -17.16 10.82
CA GLN A 60 3.49 -17.90 11.76
C GLN A 60 2.02 -17.47 11.72
N HIS A 61 1.76 -16.16 11.68
CA HIS A 61 0.40 -15.62 11.64
C HIS A 61 -0.37 -16.10 10.40
N PHE A 62 0.26 -16.09 9.22
CA PHE A 62 -0.36 -16.53 7.97
C PHE A 62 -0.17 -18.03 7.67
N SER A 63 0.42 -18.80 8.59
CA SER A 63 0.71 -20.23 8.41
C SER A 63 1.49 -20.53 7.12
N ILE A 64 2.47 -19.69 6.79
CA ILE A 64 3.33 -19.83 5.61
C ILE A 64 4.77 -20.12 6.00
N SER A 65 5.53 -20.69 5.08
CA SER A 65 6.98 -20.80 5.28
C SER A 65 7.66 -19.43 5.19
N ARG A 66 8.70 -19.20 6.01
CA ARG A 66 9.55 -18.00 5.91
C ARG A 66 10.15 -17.81 4.51
N LYS A 67 10.50 -18.92 3.83
CA LYS A 67 10.99 -18.89 2.44
C LYS A 67 9.95 -18.29 1.49
N THR A 68 8.68 -18.67 1.64
CA THR A 68 7.56 -18.12 0.86
C THR A 68 7.42 -16.63 1.11
N PHE A 69 7.47 -16.20 2.37
CA PHE A 69 7.39 -14.79 2.72
C PHE A 69 8.53 -13.99 2.05
N HIS A 70 9.79 -14.40 2.22
CA HIS A 70 10.93 -13.71 1.61
C HIS A 70 10.85 -13.62 0.08
N LYS A 71 10.36 -14.67 -0.58
CA LYS A 71 10.13 -14.67 -2.04
C LYS A 71 9.18 -13.54 -2.45
N TRP A 72 8.08 -13.37 -1.74
CA TRP A 72 7.09 -12.34 -2.03
C TRP A 72 7.53 -10.96 -1.56
N PHE A 73 8.19 -10.86 -0.42
CA PHE A 73 8.77 -9.62 0.08
C PHE A 73 9.77 -9.01 -0.91
N LYS A 74 10.63 -9.85 -1.52
CA LYS A 74 11.56 -9.40 -2.57
C LYS A 74 10.87 -8.89 -3.84
N ARG A 75 9.65 -9.36 -4.14
CA ARG A 75 8.86 -8.88 -5.28
C ARG A 75 8.06 -7.62 -4.96
N PHE A 76 7.84 -7.37 -3.68
CA PHE A 76 7.07 -6.24 -3.19
C PHE A 76 7.94 -4.99 -2.98
N LYS A 77 9.19 -5.19 -2.55
CA LYS A 77 10.23 -4.14 -2.50
C LYS A 77 10.65 -3.74 -3.92
#